data_AF-A0A7C6H909-F1
#
_entry.id   AF-A0A7C6H909-F1
#
_cell.length_a   1.000
_cell.length_b   1.000
_cell.length_c   1.000
_cell.angle_alpha   90.00
_cell.angle_beta   90.00
_cell.angle_gamma   90.00
#
_symmetry.space_group_name_H-M   'P 1'
#
loop_
_entity.id
_entity.type
_entity.pdbx_description
1 polymer ?
#
loop_
_entity_poly.entity_id
_entity_poly.type
_entity_poly.pdbx_seq_one_letter_code
_entity_poly.pdbx_strand_id
1 'polypeptide(L)'
;MDTHDDSCLTKYPFVFVHGAALRDWDRFNYWGRIPSVLASHGCRFYYGNQDGWASIENNADTLKARITEVLRESGADKVNIIAHSKGGIESRYLISSLGMADVVASLTTVSTPHRGVKTMDMLLRFPNFSFRIVSFFANHWFRWLGDSNPDFHFLCRQLSATYMDTFNQNNPDVDGVYYQSYAGAMRNSFSDMLLFWPHFFVGLIEGENDGLVPTSSAPWRNFKGFLRGATNRGVSHADEVDIRRRRLTKKTREGYVSDICDVYVQIIEDLKRLGY
;
A
#
# COMPACT_ATOMS: atom_id res chain seq x y z
N MET A 1 -12.14 -21.84 28.55
CA MET A 1 -12.20 -22.28 27.14
C MET A 1 -11.57 -21.17 26.34
N ASP A 2 -10.28 -21.29 26.01
CA ASP A 2 -9.64 -20.38 25.07
C ASP A 2 -10.23 -20.68 23.69
N THR A 3 -11.21 -19.86 23.29
CA THR A 3 -11.73 -19.86 21.93
C THR A 3 -10.66 -19.23 21.05
N HIS A 4 -9.87 -20.07 20.38
CA HIS A 4 -8.94 -19.62 19.35
C HIS A 4 -9.76 -18.90 18.27
N ASP A 5 -9.55 -17.60 18.10
CA ASP A 5 -10.24 -16.83 17.06
C ASP A 5 -9.53 -17.10 15.73
N ASP A 6 -10.21 -17.81 14.84
CA ASP A 6 -9.70 -18.17 13.52
C ASP A 6 -10.42 -17.39 12.42
N SER A 7 -11.06 -16.24 12.72
CA SER A 7 -11.81 -15.45 11.74
C SER A 7 -10.96 -15.07 10.52
N CYS A 8 -9.66 -14.87 10.72
CA CYS A 8 -8.68 -14.52 9.69
C CYS A 8 -7.83 -15.69 9.17
N LEU A 9 -8.18 -16.95 9.48
CA LEU A 9 -7.50 -18.13 8.93
C LEU A 9 -7.96 -18.39 7.48
N THR A 10 -7.23 -17.85 6.51
CA THR A 10 -7.46 -18.06 5.05
C THR A 10 -6.92 -19.39 4.53
N LYS A 11 -7.34 -19.74 3.31
CA LYS A 11 -6.83 -20.94 2.61
C LYS A 11 -5.35 -20.79 2.26
N TYR A 12 -4.94 -19.61 1.81
CA TYR A 12 -3.56 -19.28 1.46
C TYR A 12 -2.96 -18.24 2.42
N PRO A 13 -1.66 -18.35 2.76
CA PRO A 13 -1.00 -17.38 3.63
C PRO A 13 -0.91 -16.00 2.97
N PHE A 14 -0.79 -14.96 3.80
CA PHE A 14 -0.63 -13.60 3.33
C PHE A 14 0.83 -13.21 3.15
N VAL A 15 1.11 -12.36 2.16
CA VAL A 15 2.37 -11.65 2.02
C VAL A 15 2.08 -10.15 2.01
N PHE A 16 2.60 -9.46 3.02
CA PHE A 16 2.57 -8.00 3.10
C PHE A 16 3.65 -7.40 2.19
N VAL A 17 3.26 -6.45 1.34
CA VAL A 17 4.15 -5.77 0.41
C VAL A 17 4.07 -4.25 0.64
N HIS A 18 5.05 -3.72 1.37
CA HIS A 18 5.11 -2.29 1.70
C HIS A 18 5.34 -1.39 0.47
N GLY A 19 5.10 -0.09 0.67
CA GLY A 19 5.36 0.95 -0.33
C GLY A 19 6.79 1.48 -0.32
N ALA A 20 6.97 2.66 -0.92
CA ALA A 20 8.24 3.37 -0.84
C ALA A 20 8.56 3.84 0.59
N ALA A 21 9.79 4.31 0.81
CA ALA A 21 10.28 4.94 2.05
C ALA A 21 10.74 4.01 3.17
N LEU A 22 10.01 2.95 3.46
CA LEU A 22 10.21 2.19 4.69
C LEU A 22 10.31 0.70 4.36
N ARG A 23 11.11 -0.01 5.14
CA ARG A 23 11.25 -1.48 5.08
C ARG A 23 10.50 -2.12 6.25
N ASP A 24 10.17 -3.39 6.11
CA ASP A 24 9.60 -4.21 7.20
C ASP A 24 10.71 -4.54 8.24
N TRP A 25 10.98 -3.63 9.18
CA TRP A 25 11.98 -3.85 10.25
C TRP A 25 11.33 -4.34 11.54
N ASP A 26 12.01 -5.26 12.25
CA ASP A 26 11.53 -5.81 13.53
C ASP A 26 11.26 -4.75 14.60
N ARG A 27 12.03 -3.64 14.61
CA ARG A 27 11.90 -2.58 15.64
C ARG A 27 10.94 -1.45 15.25
N PHE A 28 10.69 -1.26 13.95
CA PHE A 28 9.77 -0.26 13.40
C PHE A 28 9.03 -0.84 12.20
N ASN A 29 8.08 -1.73 12.49
CA ASN A 29 7.27 -2.38 11.47
C ASN A 29 6.44 -1.34 10.68
N TYR A 30 6.50 -1.43 9.35
CA TYR A 30 5.76 -0.58 8.41
C TYR A 30 4.24 -0.59 8.66
N TRP A 31 3.72 -1.76 9.05
CA TRP A 31 2.29 -2.06 9.20
C TRP A 31 1.75 -1.79 10.61
N GLY A 32 2.52 -1.12 11.47
CA GLY A 32 2.08 -0.71 12.80
C GLY A 32 1.55 -1.88 13.64
N ARG A 33 0.30 -1.77 14.13
CA ARG A 33 -0.38 -2.79 14.93
C ARG A 33 -1.05 -3.89 14.09
N ILE A 34 -1.24 -3.69 12.78
CA ILE A 34 -2.03 -4.56 11.91
C ILE A 34 -1.59 -6.03 12.03
N PRO A 35 -0.28 -6.38 11.92
CA PRO A 35 0.14 -7.78 11.96
C PRO A 35 -0.18 -8.46 13.29
N SER A 36 0.00 -7.76 14.42
CA SER A 36 -0.34 -8.31 15.74
C SER A 36 -1.83 -8.57 15.92
N VAL A 37 -2.68 -7.70 15.37
CA VAL A 37 -4.14 -7.89 15.43
C VAL A 37 -4.55 -9.06 14.57
N LEU A 38 -4.06 -9.14 13.33
CA LEU A 38 -4.35 -10.27 12.45
C LEU A 38 -3.86 -11.60 13.03
N ALA A 39 -2.68 -11.63 13.66
CA ALA A 39 -2.17 -12.82 14.35
C ALA A 39 -3.13 -13.28 15.46
N SER A 40 -3.71 -12.35 16.23
CA SER A 40 -4.71 -12.69 17.26
C SER A 40 -6.04 -13.23 16.71
N HIS A 41 -6.30 -13.05 15.41
CA HIS A 41 -7.43 -13.63 14.67
C HIS A 41 -7.03 -14.87 13.84
N GLY A 42 -5.89 -15.51 14.17
CA GLY A 42 -5.46 -16.78 13.56
C GLY A 42 -4.81 -16.64 12.18
N CYS A 43 -4.52 -15.41 11.73
CA CYS A 43 -3.93 -15.15 10.43
C CYS A 43 -2.46 -15.61 10.35
N ARG A 44 -2.10 -16.30 9.26
CA ARG A 44 -0.71 -16.61 8.90
C ARG A 44 -0.24 -15.64 7.83
N PHE A 45 0.78 -14.84 8.14
CA PHE A 45 1.34 -13.87 7.22
C PHE A 45 2.87 -13.88 7.21
N TYR A 46 3.41 -13.35 6.12
CA TYR A 46 4.81 -13.14 5.86
C TYR A 46 5.01 -11.71 5.34
N TYR A 47 6.25 -11.24 5.39
CA TYR A 47 6.65 -9.96 4.81
C TYR A 47 7.38 -10.18 3.48
N GLY A 48 7.15 -9.26 2.54
CA GLY A 48 7.83 -9.21 1.25
C GLY A 48 9.30 -8.83 1.36
N ASN A 49 9.68 -8.03 2.37
CA ASN A 49 11.06 -7.62 2.68
C ASN A 49 11.81 -7.00 1.47
N GLN A 50 11.08 -6.44 0.52
CA GLN A 50 11.64 -5.77 -0.65
C GLN A 50 12.25 -4.42 -0.27
N ASP A 51 13.00 -3.79 -1.17
CA ASP A 51 13.68 -2.53 -0.88
C ASP A 51 12.72 -1.34 -1.06
N GLY A 52 12.56 -0.46 -0.07
CA GLY A 52 11.74 0.76 -0.22
C GLY A 52 12.18 1.69 -1.38
N TRP A 53 13.40 1.54 -1.89
CA TRP A 53 14.06 2.39 -2.91
C TRP A 53 14.23 1.79 -4.27
N ALA A 54 14.32 0.47 -4.36
CA ALA A 54 14.66 -0.17 -5.62
C ALA A 54 13.54 0.04 -6.66
N SER A 55 13.87 -0.22 -7.91
CA SER A 55 12.89 -0.13 -8.98
C SER A 55 11.78 -1.15 -8.82
N ILE A 56 10.66 -0.89 -9.51
CA ILE A 56 9.54 -1.83 -9.61
C ILE A 56 10.03 -3.24 -9.99
N GLU A 57 10.92 -3.31 -10.99
CA GLU A 57 11.47 -4.55 -11.55
C GLU A 57 12.35 -5.29 -10.53
N ASN A 58 13.32 -4.60 -9.91
CA ASN A 58 14.21 -5.20 -8.93
C ASN A 58 13.46 -5.70 -7.69
N ASN A 59 12.46 -4.94 -7.22
CA ASN A 59 11.62 -5.37 -6.11
C ASN A 59 10.71 -6.53 -6.50
N ALA A 60 10.20 -6.57 -7.72
CA ALA A 60 9.43 -7.71 -8.18
C ALA A 60 10.29 -8.98 -8.22
N ASP A 61 11.55 -8.91 -8.66
CA ASP A 61 12.46 -10.07 -8.58
C ASP A 61 12.72 -10.50 -7.13
N THR A 62 12.90 -9.54 -6.21
CA THR A 62 13.03 -9.81 -4.77
C THR A 62 11.78 -10.48 -4.21
N LEU A 63 10.59 -9.96 -4.53
CA LEU A 63 9.31 -10.50 -4.12
C LEU A 63 9.07 -11.90 -4.70
N LYS A 64 9.50 -12.16 -5.94
CA LYS A 64 9.43 -13.49 -6.55
C LYS A 64 10.19 -14.53 -5.74
N ALA A 65 11.43 -14.22 -5.38
CA ALA A 65 12.25 -15.09 -4.53
C ALA A 65 11.59 -15.30 -3.17
N ARG A 66 11.08 -14.21 -2.55
CA ARG A 66 10.44 -14.28 -1.24
C ARG A 66 9.16 -15.10 -1.24
N ILE A 67 8.27 -14.93 -2.23
CA ILE A 67 7.04 -15.74 -2.35
C ILE A 67 7.38 -17.21 -2.55
N THR A 68 8.39 -17.52 -3.37
CA THR A 68 8.85 -18.91 -3.56
C THR A 68 9.29 -19.55 -2.24
N GLU A 69 10.02 -18.80 -1.41
CA GLU A 69 10.40 -19.25 -0.06
C GLU A 69 9.18 -19.44 0.84
N VAL A 70 8.24 -18.49 0.86
CA VAL A 70 6.99 -18.57 1.63
C VAL A 70 6.18 -19.81 1.26
N LEU A 71 6.05 -20.15 -0.02
CA LEU A 71 5.34 -21.34 -0.48
C LEU A 71 6.03 -22.61 0.04
N ARG A 72 7.37 -22.67 -0.02
CA ARG A 72 8.16 -23.79 0.51
C ARG A 72 8.02 -23.94 2.03
N GLU A 73 8.04 -22.84 2.77
CA GLU A 73 7.93 -22.83 4.24
C GLU A 73 6.51 -23.16 4.71
N SER A 74 5.49 -22.65 4.01
CA SER A 74 4.10 -22.82 4.40
C SER A 74 3.47 -24.13 3.91
N GLY A 75 4.01 -24.71 2.83
CA GLY A 75 3.43 -25.84 2.11
C GLY A 75 2.19 -25.48 1.29
N ALA A 76 1.90 -24.18 1.11
CA ALA A 76 0.76 -23.72 0.33
C ALA A 76 1.10 -23.66 -1.17
N ASP A 77 0.08 -23.84 -2.02
CA ASP A 77 0.25 -23.74 -3.49
C ASP A 77 0.21 -22.29 -4.00
N LYS A 78 -0.40 -21.38 -3.24
CA LYS A 78 -0.55 -19.96 -3.58
C LYS A 78 -0.38 -19.07 -2.35
N VAL A 79 -0.26 -17.76 -2.58
CA VAL A 79 -0.31 -16.71 -1.56
C VAL A 79 -1.37 -15.65 -1.85
N ASN A 80 -1.83 -14.96 -0.81
CA ASN A 80 -2.61 -13.72 -0.92
C ASN A 80 -1.71 -12.52 -0.68
N ILE A 81 -1.65 -11.57 -1.60
CA ILE A 81 -0.82 -10.37 -1.46
C ILE A 81 -1.67 -9.22 -0.93
N ILE A 82 -1.22 -8.59 0.16
CA ILE A 82 -1.75 -7.32 0.66
C ILE A 82 -0.67 -6.25 0.46
N ALA A 83 -0.92 -5.32 -0.45
CA ALA A 83 0.07 -4.36 -0.89
C ALA A 83 -0.40 -2.92 -0.66
N HIS A 84 0.51 -2.05 -0.23
CA HIS A 84 0.22 -0.64 -0.02
C HIS A 84 1.07 0.24 -0.96
N SER A 85 0.47 1.31 -1.49
CA SER A 85 1.19 2.31 -2.28
C SER A 85 1.97 1.69 -3.44
N LYS A 86 3.27 1.99 -3.60
CA LYS A 86 4.16 1.40 -4.61
C LYS A 86 4.16 -0.14 -4.63
N GLY A 87 3.97 -0.80 -3.48
CA GLY A 87 3.96 -2.26 -3.38
C GLY A 87 2.90 -2.92 -4.25
N GLY A 88 1.77 -2.25 -4.52
CA GLY A 88 0.74 -2.77 -5.41
C GLY A 88 1.17 -2.76 -6.88
N ILE A 89 2.01 -1.80 -7.30
CA ILE A 89 2.59 -1.75 -8.64
C ILE A 89 3.62 -2.86 -8.80
N GLU A 90 4.50 -3.04 -7.81
CA GLU A 90 5.49 -4.13 -7.76
C GLU A 90 4.81 -5.50 -7.84
N SER A 91 3.72 -5.69 -7.10
CA SER A 91 2.94 -6.93 -7.11
C SER A 91 2.27 -7.18 -8.47
N ARG A 92 1.78 -6.13 -9.15
CA ARG A 92 1.21 -6.27 -10.51
C ARG A 92 2.27 -6.66 -11.53
N TYR A 93 3.47 -6.08 -11.46
CA TYR A 93 4.58 -6.45 -12.33
C TYR A 93 5.00 -7.91 -12.09
N LEU A 94 5.13 -8.30 -10.83
CA LEU A 94 5.42 -9.67 -10.42
C LEU A 94 4.42 -10.68 -11.01
N ILE A 95 3.12 -10.39 -10.89
CA ILE A 95 2.07 -11.29 -11.38
C ILE A 95 2.07 -11.36 -12.91
N SER A 96 2.13 -10.22 -13.58
CA SER A 96 1.97 -10.11 -15.04
C SER A 96 3.25 -10.42 -15.80
N SER A 97 4.32 -9.64 -15.55
CA SER A 97 5.57 -9.72 -16.31
C SER A 97 6.52 -10.83 -15.85
N LEU A 98 6.50 -11.19 -14.56
CA LEU A 98 7.36 -12.27 -14.04
C LEU A 98 6.67 -13.64 -13.98
N GLY A 99 5.43 -13.73 -14.46
CA GLY A 99 4.68 -14.97 -14.63
C GLY A 99 4.28 -15.65 -13.32
N MET A 100 4.03 -14.89 -12.25
CA MET A 100 3.73 -15.45 -10.92
C MET A 100 2.22 -15.64 -10.66
N ALA A 101 1.36 -15.44 -11.66
CA ALA A 101 -0.09 -15.58 -11.52
C ALA A 101 -0.53 -16.95 -10.97
N ASP A 102 0.14 -18.04 -11.35
CA ASP A 102 -0.24 -19.39 -10.92
C ASP A 102 -0.10 -19.59 -9.40
N VAL A 103 0.83 -18.87 -8.77
CA VAL A 103 1.12 -18.97 -7.33
C VAL A 103 0.58 -17.80 -6.52
N VAL A 104 -0.19 -16.90 -7.13
CA VAL A 104 -0.88 -15.79 -6.45
C VAL A 104 -2.39 -16.01 -6.54
N ALA A 105 -3.05 -16.11 -5.38
CA ALA A 105 -4.49 -16.30 -5.31
C ALA A 105 -5.23 -14.96 -5.39
N SER A 106 -4.72 -13.95 -4.69
CA SER A 106 -5.28 -12.60 -4.71
C SER A 106 -4.24 -11.50 -4.58
N LEU A 107 -4.57 -10.31 -5.09
CA LEU A 107 -3.89 -9.05 -4.83
C LEU A 107 -4.89 -8.03 -4.31
N THR A 108 -4.72 -7.63 -3.05
CA THR A 108 -5.42 -6.49 -2.46
C THR A 108 -4.49 -5.30 -2.41
N THR A 109 -4.87 -4.19 -3.05
CA THR A 109 -4.11 -2.94 -2.99
C THR A 109 -4.77 -1.89 -2.09
N VAL A 110 -3.97 -1.15 -1.34
CA VAL A 110 -4.39 -0.03 -0.50
C VAL A 110 -3.65 1.23 -0.97
N SER A 111 -4.39 2.21 -1.49
CA SER A 111 -3.88 3.46 -2.08
C SER A 111 -2.68 3.30 -2.99
N THR A 112 -2.70 2.25 -3.83
CA THR A 112 -1.71 2.08 -4.89
C THR A 112 -1.98 3.08 -6.02
N PRO A 113 -0.99 3.87 -6.50
CA PRO A 113 -1.19 4.83 -7.57
C PRO A 113 -1.26 4.14 -8.94
N HIS A 114 -2.31 3.35 -9.20
CA HIS A 114 -2.42 2.51 -10.42
C HIS A 114 -2.40 3.33 -11.72
N ARG A 115 -2.82 4.59 -11.69
CA ARG A 115 -2.77 5.51 -12.84
C ARG A 115 -1.71 6.60 -12.67
N GLY A 116 -0.78 6.39 -11.74
CA GLY A 116 0.25 7.33 -11.35
C GLY A 116 -0.30 8.58 -10.69
N VAL A 117 0.58 9.55 -10.48
CA VAL A 117 0.29 10.81 -9.83
C VAL A 117 0.75 11.93 -10.77
N LYS A 118 -0.18 12.71 -11.32
CA LYS A 118 0.15 13.81 -12.26
C LYS A 118 1.01 14.88 -11.61
N THR A 119 0.89 15.04 -10.30
CA THR A 119 1.78 15.89 -9.51
C THR A 119 3.26 15.48 -9.69
N MET A 120 3.55 14.19 -9.85
CA MET A 120 4.90 13.69 -10.13
C MET A 120 5.36 14.05 -11.55
N ASP A 121 4.49 13.97 -12.57
CA ASP A 121 4.82 14.47 -13.92
C ASP A 121 5.20 15.95 -13.89
N MET A 122 4.48 16.74 -13.08
CA MET A 122 4.73 18.17 -12.96
C MET A 122 6.06 18.47 -12.22
N LEU A 123 6.39 17.68 -11.20
CA LEU A 123 7.68 17.78 -10.50
C LEU A 123 8.86 17.46 -11.43
N LEU A 124 8.72 16.47 -12.30
CA LEU A 124 9.74 16.10 -13.29
C LEU A 124 9.92 17.19 -14.37
N ARG A 125 8.83 17.87 -14.76
CA ARG A 125 8.85 18.94 -15.77
C ARG A 125 9.32 20.28 -15.23
N PHE A 126 9.04 20.58 -13.96
CA PHE A 126 9.32 21.89 -13.35
C PHE A 126 10.08 21.76 -12.02
N PRO A 127 11.42 21.56 -12.05
CA PRO A 127 12.23 21.39 -10.85
C PRO A 127 12.14 22.56 -9.85
N ASN A 128 11.85 23.79 -10.30
CA ASN A 128 11.70 24.94 -9.41
C ASN A 128 10.40 24.93 -8.58
N PHE A 129 9.34 24.25 -9.06
CA PHE A 129 8.09 24.02 -8.30
C PHE A 129 8.32 23.05 -7.12
N SER A 130 9.40 22.28 -7.18
CA SER A 130 9.64 21.10 -6.36
C SER A 130 10.12 21.38 -4.93
N PHE A 131 10.69 22.56 -4.65
CA PHE A 131 11.51 22.76 -3.44
C PHE A 131 10.78 22.43 -2.14
N ARG A 132 9.46 22.68 -2.00
CA ARG A 132 8.71 22.38 -0.76
C ARG A 132 8.26 20.91 -0.62
N ILE A 133 7.84 20.28 -1.72
CA ILE A 133 7.47 18.86 -1.72
C ILE A 133 8.74 18.04 -1.56
N VAL A 134 9.75 18.32 -2.37
CA VAL A 134 11.09 17.73 -2.26
C VAL A 134 11.68 17.99 -0.88
N SER A 135 11.52 19.18 -0.28
CA SER A 135 11.97 19.44 1.10
C SER A 135 11.22 18.63 2.15
N PHE A 136 9.93 18.34 1.98
CA PHE A 136 9.21 17.44 2.89
C PHE A 136 9.76 16.02 2.81
N PHE A 137 9.91 15.51 1.58
CA PHE A 137 10.56 14.23 1.32
C PHE A 137 11.99 14.28 1.85
N ALA A 138 12.92 15.00 1.24
CA ALA A 138 14.28 15.25 1.73
C ALA A 138 14.39 15.38 3.27
N ASN A 139 13.74 16.35 3.94
CA ASN A 139 14.02 16.62 5.36
C ASN A 139 13.48 15.56 6.33
N HIS A 140 12.35 14.89 6.05
CA HIS A 140 11.89 13.79 6.90
C HIS A 140 12.61 12.47 6.58
N TRP A 141 13.12 12.37 5.37
CA TRP A 141 13.61 11.14 4.77
C TRP A 141 15.12 10.98 4.90
N PHE A 142 15.87 12.08 4.83
CA PHE A 142 17.27 12.16 5.25
C PHE A 142 17.43 11.89 6.75
N ARG A 143 16.46 12.31 7.58
CA ARG A 143 16.52 12.15 9.03
C ARG A 143 16.20 10.73 9.52
N TRP A 144 15.53 9.90 8.72
CA TRP A 144 15.07 8.57 9.15
C TRP A 144 15.92 7.40 8.65
N LEU A 145 16.75 7.57 7.62
CA LEU A 145 17.46 6.44 7.00
C LEU A 145 18.96 6.61 6.78
N GLY A 146 19.55 7.78 7.04
CA GLY A 146 21.01 7.93 6.98
C GLY A 146 21.64 7.62 5.61
N ASP A 147 20.84 7.64 4.53
CA ASP A 147 21.33 7.39 3.19
C ASP A 147 21.45 8.70 2.41
N SER A 148 22.56 8.86 1.69
CA SER A 148 23.04 10.18 1.25
C SER A 148 22.47 10.63 -0.08
N ASN A 149 21.76 9.75 -0.82
CA ASN A 149 21.08 10.11 -2.07
C ASN A 149 20.04 9.04 -2.53
N PRO A 150 18.88 8.90 -1.85
CA PRO A 150 17.80 8.07 -2.36
C PRO A 150 17.36 8.56 -3.75
N ASP A 151 17.18 7.66 -4.73
CA ASP A 151 16.80 8.02 -6.11
C ASP A 151 15.33 8.42 -6.23
N PHE A 152 15.00 9.53 -5.57
CA PHE A 152 13.68 10.14 -5.54
C PHE A 152 13.21 10.54 -6.94
N HIS A 153 14.14 10.92 -7.82
CA HIS A 153 13.84 11.25 -9.21
C HIS A 153 13.33 10.02 -9.96
N PHE A 154 13.99 8.87 -9.79
CA PHE A 154 13.54 7.62 -10.37
C PHE A 154 12.20 7.15 -9.80
N LEU A 155 11.97 7.31 -8.49
CA LEU A 155 10.67 7.06 -7.88
C LEU A 155 9.57 7.94 -8.48
N CYS A 156 9.81 9.25 -8.63
CA CYS A 156 8.88 10.18 -9.28
C CYS A 156 8.57 9.74 -10.71
N ARG A 157 9.58 9.28 -11.46
CA ARG A 157 9.41 8.75 -12.82
C ARG A 157 8.51 7.52 -12.83
N GLN A 158 8.80 6.52 -12.00
CA GLN A 158 8.03 5.27 -11.95
C GLN A 158 6.61 5.45 -11.39
N LEU A 159 6.34 6.50 -10.61
CA LEU A 159 5.00 6.79 -10.10
C LEU A 159 4.27 7.93 -10.85
N SER A 160 4.85 8.43 -11.94
CA SER A 160 4.21 9.42 -12.81
C SER A 160 3.02 8.83 -13.57
N ALA A 161 2.04 9.65 -13.91
CA ALA A 161 0.88 9.20 -14.67
C ALA A 161 1.29 8.73 -16.08
N THR A 162 2.27 9.40 -16.70
CA THR A 162 2.81 9.01 -18.01
C THR A 162 3.42 7.61 -17.98
N TYR A 163 4.26 7.31 -16.99
CA TYR A 163 4.87 5.99 -16.87
C TYR A 163 3.83 4.92 -16.52
N MET A 164 2.87 5.23 -15.65
CA MET A 164 1.84 4.27 -15.23
C MET A 164 0.86 3.92 -16.36
N ASP A 165 0.61 4.80 -17.32
CA ASP A 165 -0.14 4.46 -18.53
C ASP A 165 0.55 3.36 -19.35
N THR A 166 1.86 3.54 -19.62
CA THR A 166 2.67 2.51 -20.31
C THR A 166 2.79 1.23 -19.49
N PHE A 167 3.00 1.36 -18.17
CA PHE A 167 3.05 0.22 -17.26
C PHE A 167 1.77 -0.61 -17.33
N ASN A 168 0.59 0.03 -17.32
CA ASN A 168 -0.69 -0.66 -17.36
C ASN A 168 -0.93 -1.41 -18.66
N GLN A 169 -0.47 -0.87 -19.79
CA GLN A 169 -0.54 -1.54 -21.10
C GLN A 169 0.35 -2.79 -21.15
N ASN A 170 1.54 -2.71 -20.53
CA ASN A 170 2.51 -3.81 -20.51
C ASN A 170 2.29 -4.83 -19.39
N ASN A 171 1.49 -4.50 -18.37
CA ASN A 171 1.23 -5.34 -17.20
C ASN A 171 -0.29 -5.48 -16.98
N PRO A 172 -1.00 -6.13 -17.92
CA PRO A 172 -2.42 -6.41 -17.75
C PRO A 172 -2.64 -7.33 -16.54
N ASP A 173 -3.82 -7.23 -15.95
CA ASP A 173 -4.25 -8.19 -14.93
C ASP A 173 -4.41 -9.58 -15.55
N VAL A 174 -4.07 -10.63 -14.80
CA VAL A 174 -4.04 -12.01 -15.28
C VAL A 174 -5.24 -12.79 -14.74
N ASP A 175 -5.93 -13.52 -15.61
CA ASP A 175 -7.05 -14.38 -15.23
C ASP A 175 -6.62 -15.42 -14.19
N GLY A 176 -7.51 -15.74 -13.24
CA GLY A 176 -7.22 -16.67 -12.15
C GLY A 176 -6.63 -16.02 -10.89
N VAL A 177 -6.27 -14.73 -10.94
CA VAL A 177 -5.91 -13.92 -9.76
C VAL A 177 -7.07 -13.00 -9.39
N TYR A 178 -7.46 -12.97 -8.12
CA TYR A 178 -8.48 -12.03 -7.63
C TYR A 178 -7.86 -10.68 -7.27
N TYR A 179 -8.29 -9.62 -7.96
CA TYR A 179 -7.85 -8.25 -7.69
C TYR A 179 -8.92 -7.46 -6.97
N GLN A 180 -8.56 -6.77 -5.89
CA GLN A 180 -9.41 -5.76 -5.25
C GLN A 180 -8.58 -4.58 -4.77
N SER A 181 -9.21 -3.42 -4.60
CA SER A 181 -8.52 -2.26 -4.07
C SER A 181 -9.35 -1.42 -3.11
N TYR A 182 -8.64 -0.71 -2.25
CA TYR A 182 -9.13 0.27 -1.28
C TYR A 182 -8.27 1.52 -1.39
N ALA A 183 -8.78 2.66 -0.91
CA ALA A 183 -7.99 3.88 -0.87
C ALA A 183 -8.39 4.77 0.30
N GLY A 184 -7.43 5.36 1.00
CA GLY A 184 -7.73 6.42 1.96
C GLY A 184 -8.16 7.71 1.28
N ALA A 185 -8.77 8.59 2.07
CA ALA A 185 -9.03 9.96 1.67
C ALA A 185 -8.90 10.87 2.90
N MET A 186 -7.97 11.82 2.84
CA MET A 186 -7.88 12.88 3.83
C MET A 186 -9.03 13.86 3.62
N ARG A 187 -9.53 14.44 4.71
CA ARG A 187 -10.59 15.46 4.61
C ARG A 187 -10.03 16.82 4.19
N ASN A 188 -8.82 17.13 4.62
CA ASN A 188 -8.09 18.38 4.37
C ASN A 188 -6.61 18.21 4.77
N SER A 189 -5.75 19.18 4.43
CA SER A 189 -4.31 19.10 4.70
C SER A 189 -3.94 19.03 6.19
N PHE A 190 -4.80 19.50 7.11
CA PHE A 190 -4.54 19.42 8.56
C PHE A 190 -4.83 18.03 9.15
N SER A 191 -5.34 17.10 8.34
CA SER A 191 -5.62 15.73 8.78
C SER A 191 -4.36 14.95 9.18
N ASP A 192 -3.23 15.35 8.59
CA ASP A 192 -1.92 14.78 8.83
C ASP A 192 -0.85 15.87 8.67
N MET A 193 -0.21 16.28 9.77
CA MET A 193 0.81 17.33 9.73
C MET A 193 2.03 16.95 8.90
N LEU A 194 2.36 15.65 8.79
CA LEU A 194 3.45 15.21 7.92
C LEU A 194 3.01 15.39 6.46
N LEU A 195 1.82 14.92 6.11
CA LEU A 195 1.34 14.97 4.72
C LEU A 195 0.66 16.29 4.34
N PHE A 196 0.81 17.38 5.13
CA PHE A 196 0.14 18.65 4.89
C PHE A 196 0.46 19.23 3.49
N TRP A 197 1.75 19.37 3.18
CA TRP A 197 2.19 19.95 1.90
C TRP A 197 1.91 18.99 0.73
N PRO A 198 2.28 17.70 0.80
CA PRO A 198 1.91 16.75 -0.25
C PRO A 198 0.40 16.74 -0.55
N HIS A 199 -0.45 16.65 0.48
CA HIS A 199 -1.90 16.69 0.32
C HIS A 199 -2.37 17.96 -0.39
N PHE A 200 -1.84 19.12 0.02
CA PHE A 200 -2.19 20.41 -0.56
C PHE A 200 -1.86 20.47 -2.06
N PHE A 201 -0.64 20.07 -2.44
CA PHE A 201 -0.21 20.17 -3.83
C PHE A 201 -0.88 19.14 -4.74
N VAL A 202 -1.03 17.89 -4.29
CA VAL A 202 -1.84 16.90 -5.00
C VAL A 202 -3.28 17.40 -5.12
N GLY A 203 -3.81 18.02 -4.06
CA GLY A 203 -5.13 18.63 -4.03
C GLY A 203 -5.37 19.70 -5.09
N LEU A 204 -4.38 20.56 -5.33
CA LEU A 204 -4.46 21.62 -6.34
C LEU A 204 -4.56 21.08 -7.78
N ILE A 205 -4.01 19.90 -8.05
CA ILE A 205 -3.85 19.35 -9.40
C ILE A 205 -4.88 18.24 -9.67
N GLU A 206 -5.11 17.39 -8.68
CA GLU A 206 -5.79 16.09 -8.83
C GLU A 206 -6.99 15.94 -7.89
N GLY A 207 -7.23 16.91 -7.01
CA GLY A 207 -8.38 16.94 -6.11
C GLY A 207 -8.20 16.05 -4.88
N GLU A 208 -9.27 15.37 -4.47
CA GLU A 208 -9.27 14.56 -3.24
C GLU A 208 -8.17 13.48 -3.25
N ASN A 209 -7.41 13.38 -2.16
CA ASN A 209 -6.25 12.49 -2.05
C ASN A 209 -6.01 12.07 -0.58
N ASP A 210 -5.16 11.07 -0.37
CA ASP A 210 -4.77 10.56 0.96
C ASP A 210 -3.52 11.25 1.53
N GLY A 211 -3.01 12.27 0.85
CA GLY A 211 -1.74 12.94 1.12
C GLY A 211 -0.69 12.72 0.04
N LEU A 212 -0.68 11.58 -0.64
CA LEU A 212 0.30 11.25 -1.67
C LEU A 212 -0.36 10.79 -2.97
N VAL A 213 -1.42 9.99 -2.86
CA VAL A 213 -2.11 9.35 -3.98
C VAL A 213 -3.49 9.97 -4.14
N PRO A 214 -3.81 10.49 -5.34
CA PRO A 214 -5.13 11.02 -5.62
C PRO A 214 -6.15 9.88 -5.73
N THR A 215 -7.37 10.16 -5.27
CA THR A 215 -8.51 9.23 -5.30
C THR A 215 -8.89 8.78 -6.71
N SER A 216 -8.49 9.52 -7.75
CA SER A 216 -8.68 9.14 -9.15
C SER A 216 -7.69 8.06 -9.63
N SER A 217 -6.56 7.87 -8.94
CA SER A 217 -5.51 6.93 -9.32
C SER A 217 -5.68 5.56 -8.66
N ALA A 218 -6.15 5.52 -7.41
CA ALA A 218 -6.20 4.31 -6.60
C ALA A 218 -7.24 3.23 -6.96
N PRO A 219 -8.45 3.56 -7.49
CA PRO A 219 -9.45 2.54 -7.83
C PRO A 219 -8.95 1.57 -8.91
N TRP A 220 -8.97 0.27 -8.62
CA TRP A 220 -8.53 -0.78 -9.55
C TRP A 220 -9.38 -2.03 -9.39
N ARG A 221 -9.86 -2.56 -10.52
CA ARG A 221 -10.74 -3.74 -10.59
C ARG A 221 -11.87 -3.69 -9.57
N ASN A 222 -11.94 -4.67 -8.65
CA ASN A 222 -12.98 -4.71 -7.63
C ASN A 222 -12.72 -3.67 -6.54
N PHE A 223 -12.81 -2.39 -6.89
CA PHE A 223 -12.63 -1.28 -5.95
C PHE A 223 -13.74 -1.31 -4.91
N LYS A 224 -13.35 -1.50 -3.66
CA LYS A 224 -14.27 -1.67 -2.52
C LYS A 224 -14.67 -0.34 -1.88
N GLY A 225 -14.01 0.75 -2.23
CA GLY A 225 -14.38 2.10 -1.82
C GLY A 225 -13.28 2.86 -1.10
N PHE A 226 -13.60 4.11 -0.76
CA PHE A 226 -12.70 4.99 -0.03
C PHE A 226 -12.84 4.79 1.48
N LEU A 227 -11.72 4.51 2.15
CA LEU A 227 -11.58 4.50 3.60
C LEU A 227 -11.68 5.94 4.11
N ARG A 228 -12.79 6.26 4.75
CA ARG A 228 -13.06 7.59 5.32
C ARG A 228 -13.14 7.50 6.83
N GLY A 229 -12.41 8.36 7.54
CA GLY A 229 -12.38 8.35 9.00
C GLY A 229 -13.71 8.81 9.62
N ALA A 230 -14.07 8.29 10.79
CA ALA A 230 -15.31 8.65 11.51
C ALA A 230 -15.34 10.11 12.06
N THR A 231 -14.35 10.93 11.71
CA THR A 231 -14.24 12.35 12.05
C THR A 231 -13.81 13.16 10.84
N ASN A 232 -13.79 14.49 10.96
CA ASN A 232 -13.31 15.41 9.92
C ASN A 232 -11.79 15.34 9.65
N ARG A 233 -11.12 14.27 10.10
CA ARG A 233 -9.73 13.94 9.76
C ARG A 233 -9.66 13.09 8.48
N GLY A 234 -10.62 12.21 8.20
CA GLY A 234 -10.43 11.23 7.13
C GLY A 234 -9.35 10.19 7.46
N VAL A 235 -8.78 9.57 6.43
CA VAL A 235 -7.69 8.57 6.53
C VAL A 235 -6.54 9.05 5.64
N SER A 236 -5.35 9.23 6.21
CA SER A 236 -4.15 9.58 5.42
C SER A 236 -3.37 8.35 4.98
N HIS A 237 -2.49 8.52 3.99
CA HIS A 237 -1.60 7.48 3.49
C HIS A 237 -0.77 6.82 4.61
N ALA A 238 -0.45 7.56 5.67
CA ALA A 238 0.24 7.04 6.85
C ALA A 238 -0.68 6.29 7.82
N ASP A 239 -1.97 6.66 7.88
CA ASP A 239 -2.96 5.96 8.70
C ASP A 239 -3.33 4.60 8.11
N GLU A 240 -3.27 4.44 6.78
CA GLU A 240 -3.61 3.20 6.07
C GLU A 240 -2.74 1.99 6.43
N VAL A 241 -1.56 2.24 6.96
CA VAL A 241 -0.61 1.23 7.44
C VAL A 241 -0.31 1.40 8.94
N ASP A 242 -1.16 2.14 9.65
CA ASP A 242 -1.08 2.35 11.09
C ASP A 242 0.28 2.89 11.58
N ILE A 243 0.94 3.79 10.83
CA ILE A 243 2.26 4.35 11.21
C ILE A 243 2.22 4.97 12.62
N ARG A 244 1.09 5.59 12.98
CA ARG A 244 0.87 6.22 14.29
C ARG A 244 0.64 5.22 15.43
N ARG A 245 0.45 3.93 15.13
CA ARG A 245 0.24 2.84 16.08
C ARG A 245 -0.91 3.11 17.06
N ARG A 246 -1.99 3.71 16.57
CA ARG A 246 -3.17 4.08 17.37
C ARG A 246 -4.40 4.26 16.50
N ARG A 247 -5.56 4.08 17.12
CA ARG A 247 -6.86 4.37 16.53
C ARG A 247 -6.91 5.78 15.93
N LEU A 248 -7.59 5.91 14.80
CA LEU A 248 -7.85 7.22 14.19
C LEU A 248 -8.74 8.06 15.12
N THR A 249 -9.70 7.41 15.78
CA THR A 249 -10.59 8.03 16.77
C THR A 249 -11.25 6.96 17.66
N LYS A 250 -11.80 7.38 18.80
CA LYS A 250 -12.70 6.54 19.62
C LYS A 250 -14.16 6.58 19.14
N LYS A 251 -14.53 7.55 18.31
CA LYS A 251 -15.89 7.69 17.77
C LYS A 251 -16.14 6.62 16.72
N THR A 252 -17.29 5.98 16.75
CA THR A 252 -17.74 5.03 15.73
C THR A 252 -18.82 5.66 14.88
N ARG A 253 -18.83 5.32 13.58
CA ARG A 253 -19.88 5.70 12.64
C ARG A 253 -19.94 4.64 11.55
N GLU A 254 -21.13 4.13 11.28
CA GLU A 254 -21.34 3.09 10.26
C GLU A 254 -20.82 3.55 8.89
N GLY A 255 -20.05 2.68 8.23
CA GLY A 255 -19.38 2.99 6.96
C GLY A 255 -18.13 3.86 7.05
N TYR A 256 -17.64 4.17 8.26
CA TYR A 256 -16.42 4.96 8.47
C TYR A 256 -15.39 4.22 9.33
N VAL A 257 -14.12 4.56 9.11
CA VAL A 257 -12.95 3.96 9.78
C VAL A 257 -12.67 4.67 11.11
N SER A 258 -12.66 3.89 12.19
CA SER A 258 -12.26 4.35 13.53
C SER A 258 -10.91 3.76 13.95
N ASP A 259 -10.65 2.51 13.58
CA ASP A 259 -9.35 1.83 13.66
C ASP A 259 -9.05 1.22 12.29
N ILE A 260 -7.84 1.43 11.79
CA ILE A 260 -7.41 0.81 10.53
C ILE A 260 -7.22 -0.70 10.69
N CYS A 261 -6.89 -1.18 11.90
CA CYS A 261 -6.72 -2.62 12.14
C CYS A 261 -8.02 -3.39 11.86
N ASP A 262 -9.18 -2.83 12.24
CA ASP A 262 -10.50 -3.41 12.00
C ASP A 262 -10.78 -3.55 10.48
N VAL A 263 -10.28 -2.62 9.66
CA VAL A 263 -10.39 -2.69 8.20
C VAL A 263 -9.61 -3.87 7.65
N TYR A 264 -8.38 -4.11 8.13
CA TYR A 264 -7.58 -5.26 7.67
C TYR A 264 -8.18 -6.59 8.11
N VAL A 265 -8.72 -6.67 9.33
CA VAL A 265 -9.48 -7.86 9.78
C VAL A 265 -10.63 -8.14 8.81
N GLN A 266 -11.44 -7.12 8.49
CA GLN A 266 -12.55 -7.25 7.55
C GLN A 266 -12.09 -7.70 6.15
N ILE A 267 -11.00 -7.12 5.62
CA ILE A 267 -10.41 -7.52 4.33
C ILE A 267 -10.05 -9.01 4.33
N ILE A 268 -9.38 -9.47 5.40
CA ILE A 268 -8.93 -10.85 5.49
C ILE A 268 -10.12 -11.81 5.64
N GLU A 269 -11.12 -11.46 6.45
CA GLU A 269 -12.35 -12.25 6.58
C GLU A 269 -13.13 -12.34 5.27
N ASP A 270 -13.18 -11.25 4.48
CA ASP A 270 -13.79 -11.26 3.16
C ASP A 270 -13.05 -12.18 2.19
N LEU A 271 -11.71 -12.14 2.18
CA LEU A 271 -10.91 -13.05 1.36
C LEU A 271 -11.13 -14.51 1.76
N LYS A 272 -11.17 -14.80 3.06
CA LYS A 272 -11.50 -16.14 3.58
C LYS A 272 -12.87 -16.61 3.09
N ARG A 273 -13.90 -15.75 3.18
CA ARG A 273 -15.27 -16.08 2.71
C ARG A 273 -15.32 -16.38 1.21
N LEU A 274 -14.47 -15.73 0.43
CA LEU A 274 -14.33 -15.97 -1.01
C LEU A 274 -13.50 -17.23 -1.35
N GLY A 275 -12.92 -17.90 -0.35
CA GLY A 275 -12.15 -19.13 -0.52
C GLY A 275 -10.66 -18.91 -0.83
N TYR A 276 -10.15 -17.71 -0.54
CA TYR A 276 -8.73 -17.37 -0.63
C TYR A 276 -8.01 -17.61 0.69
#